data_AF-A0A8S3YJA4-F1
#
_entry.id   AF-A0A8S3YJA4-F1
#
_cell.length_a   1.000
_cell.length_b   1.000
_cell.length_c   1.000
_cell.angle_alpha   90.00
_cell.angle_beta   90.00
_cell.angle_gamma   90.00
#
_symmetry.space_group_name_H-M   'P 1'
#
loop_
_entity.id
_entity.type
_entity.pdbx_description
1 polymer ?
#
loop_
_entity_poly.entity_id
_entity_poly.type
_entity_poly.pdbx_seq_one_letter_code
_entity_poly.pdbx_strand_id
1 'polypeptide(L)'
;MNDQYPNSTLEFRISSSSAPSVQLERQNMTIAAAANVEVVVRTFDKAVTLLSMTVSLSITVQPSIVNGNLIGSLADYIFNVDVIRSDISEINEQDLNKLIREAIDQVVIPGLNEFFKKGIALPVTGIFRLYNTKLNLLT
;
A
#
# COMPACT_ATOMS: atom_id res chain seq x y z
N MET A 1 5.62 -14.14 22.35
CA MET A 1 6.68 -13.23 21.84
C MET A 1 7.59 -12.63 22.92
N ASN A 2 7.15 -12.45 24.18
CA ASN A 2 7.96 -11.75 25.19
C ASN A 2 9.13 -12.59 25.78
N ASP A 3 9.03 -13.92 25.77
CA ASP A 3 10.01 -14.76 26.48
C ASP A 3 11.18 -15.24 25.59
N GLN A 4 11.03 -15.23 24.26
CA GLN A 4 12.04 -15.77 23.33
C GLN A 4 13.04 -14.71 22.83
N TYR A 5 12.65 -13.43 22.79
CA TYR A 5 13.51 -12.30 22.38
C TYR A 5 13.23 -11.03 23.22
N PRO A 6 13.53 -11.03 24.53
CA PRO A 6 13.27 -9.88 25.39
C PRO A 6 14.07 -8.65 24.93
N ASN A 7 13.44 -7.47 24.98
CA ASN A 7 14.05 -6.17 24.65
C ASN A 7 14.73 -6.07 23.27
N SER A 8 14.32 -6.90 22.31
CA SER A 8 14.90 -6.88 20.96
C SER A 8 14.09 -5.98 20.03
N THR A 9 14.77 -5.27 19.12
CA THR A 9 14.11 -4.41 18.14
C THR A 9 13.58 -5.25 16.98
N LEU A 10 12.31 -5.05 16.64
CA LEU A 10 11.70 -5.61 15.43
C LEU A 10 11.93 -4.65 14.25
N GLU A 11 12.42 -5.20 13.15
CA GLU A 11 12.66 -4.53 11.89
C GLU A 11 11.71 -5.10 10.84
N PHE A 12 10.83 -4.27 10.30
CA PHE A 12 9.96 -4.64 9.19
C PHE A 12 10.65 -4.27 7.88
N ARG A 13 10.99 -5.28 7.09
CA ARG A 13 11.57 -5.09 5.75
C ARG A 13 10.49 -5.32 4.72
N ILE A 14 10.15 -4.28 4.00
CA ILE A 14 9.14 -4.32 2.93
C ILE A 14 9.88 -4.06 1.62
N SER A 15 9.70 -4.97 0.66
CA SER A 15 10.29 -4.84 -0.67
C SER A 15 9.25 -5.16 -1.74
N SER A 16 9.22 -4.39 -2.83
CA SER A 16 8.33 -4.68 -3.95
C SER A 16 8.77 -5.98 -4.63
N SER A 17 7.87 -6.95 -4.77
CA SER A 17 8.17 -8.21 -5.47
C SER A 17 8.14 -8.04 -6.99
N SER A 18 7.44 -7.02 -7.47
CA SER A 18 7.36 -6.62 -8.88
C SER A 18 7.11 -5.12 -9.00
N ALA A 19 7.27 -4.57 -10.21
CA ALA A 19 6.82 -3.21 -10.50
C ALA A 19 5.28 -3.14 -10.40
N PRO A 20 4.72 -2.10 -9.76
CA PRO A 20 3.28 -1.92 -9.73
C PRO A 20 2.74 -1.71 -11.15
N SER A 21 1.58 -2.30 -11.43
CA SER A 21 0.89 -2.12 -12.70
C SER A 21 -0.25 -1.12 -12.56
N VAL A 22 -0.53 -0.41 -13.65
CA VAL A 22 -1.65 0.52 -13.74
C VAL A 22 -2.49 0.11 -14.93
N GLN A 23 -3.77 -0.12 -14.68
CA GLN A 23 -4.78 -0.40 -15.69
C GLN A 23 -5.80 0.73 -15.68
N LEU A 24 -6.07 1.26 -16.87
CA LEU A 24 -7.14 2.22 -17.07
C LEU A 24 -8.39 1.43 -17.43
N GLU A 25 -9.47 1.71 -16.72
CA GLU A 25 -10.79 1.19 -16.99
C GLU A 25 -11.72 2.35 -17.32
N ARG A 26 -12.94 2.05 -17.77
CA ARG A 26 -13.93 3.09 -18.03
C ARG A 26 -14.21 3.86 -16.73
N GLN A 27 -13.73 5.10 -16.67
CA GLN A 27 -13.86 6.05 -15.53
C GLN A 27 -13.03 5.76 -14.28
N ASN A 28 -12.37 4.61 -14.17
CA ASN A 28 -11.54 4.24 -13.03
C ASN A 28 -10.11 3.89 -13.45
N MET A 29 -9.19 3.96 -12.49
CA MET A 29 -7.83 3.46 -12.61
C MET A 29 -7.61 2.38 -11.56
N THR A 30 -7.20 1.20 -11.97
CA THR A 30 -6.83 0.12 -11.07
C THR A 30 -5.31 0.07 -10.99
N ILE A 31 -4.77 0.15 -9.79
CA ILE A 31 -3.33 0.03 -9.51
C ILE A 31 -3.13 -1.27 -8.74
N ALA A 32 -2.26 -2.15 -9.21
CA ALA A 32 -1.93 -3.39 -8.53
C ALA A 32 -0.45 -3.42 -8.15
N ALA A 33 -0.16 -3.80 -6.92
CA ALA A 33 1.19 -3.91 -6.39
C ALA A 33 1.34 -5.21 -5.60
N ALA A 34 2.54 -5.76 -5.60
CA ALA A 34 2.89 -6.92 -4.79
C ALA A 34 4.21 -6.66 -4.05
N ALA A 35 4.29 -7.11 -2.81
CA ALA A 35 5.42 -6.89 -1.93
C ALA A 35 5.75 -8.14 -1.11
N ASN A 36 7.02 -8.32 -0.79
CA ASN A 36 7.50 -9.24 0.22
C ASN A 36 7.73 -8.48 1.51
N VAL A 37 7.24 -9.03 2.62
CA VAL A 37 7.40 -8.48 3.96
C VAL A 37 8.14 -9.50 4.82
N GLU A 38 9.25 -9.06 5.42
CA GLU A 38 9.99 -9.85 6.40
C GLU A 38 9.98 -9.12 7.74
N VAL A 39 9.61 -9.82 8.79
CA VAL A 39 9.74 -9.35 10.17
C VAL A 39 11.02 -9.96 10.73
N VAL A 40 12.00 -9.10 10.99
CA VAL A 40 13.33 -9.51 11.43
C VAL A 40 13.55 -9.00 12.83
N VAL A 41 13.95 -9.86 13.75
CA VAL A 41 14.41 -9.42 15.07
C VAL A 41 15.91 -9.18 15.02
N ARG A 42 16.34 -8.02 15.50
CA ARG A 42 17.74 -7.66 15.59
C ARG A 42 18.21 -7.83 17.03
N THR A 43 19.05 -8.82 17.24
CA THR A 43 19.82 -9.05 18.48
C THR A 43 21.23 -8.46 18.35
N PHE A 44 21.99 -8.40 19.46
CA PHE A 44 23.30 -7.74 19.53
C PHE A 44 24.33 -8.24 18.50
N ASP A 45 24.23 -9.48 18.02
CA ASP A 45 25.19 -10.07 17.07
C ASP A 45 24.57 -10.52 15.73
N LYS A 46 23.24 -10.69 15.65
CA LYS A 46 22.55 -11.34 14.51
C LYS A 46 21.16 -10.80 14.26
N ALA A 47 20.75 -10.87 13.01
CA ALA A 47 19.38 -10.61 12.55
C ALA A 47 18.71 -11.95 12.21
N VAL A 48 17.55 -12.23 12.82
CA VAL A 48 16.80 -13.48 12.61
C VAL A 48 15.43 -13.14 12.05
N THR A 49 15.10 -13.68 10.88
CA THR A 49 13.76 -13.53 10.29
C THR A 49 12.78 -14.40 11.04
N LEU A 50 11.77 -13.79 11.65
CA LEU A 50 10.74 -14.47 12.43
C LEU A 50 9.52 -14.84 11.58
N LEU A 51 9.22 -13.99 10.58
CA LEU A 51 8.03 -14.11 9.75
C LEU A 51 8.35 -13.59 8.35
N SER A 52 7.95 -14.33 7.32
CA SER A 52 8.03 -13.91 5.92
C SER A 52 6.65 -14.04 5.29
N MET A 53 6.21 -12.99 4.60
CA MET A 53 4.89 -12.90 3.99
C MET A 53 4.98 -12.31 2.60
N THR A 54 4.07 -12.72 1.72
CA THR A 54 3.74 -12.00 0.49
C THR A 54 2.48 -11.20 0.69
N VAL A 55 2.45 -10.02 0.11
CA VAL A 55 1.37 -9.07 0.20
C VAL A 55 0.98 -8.67 -1.21
N SER A 56 -0.31 -8.69 -1.52
CA SER A 56 -0.85 -8.10 -2.75
C SER A 56 -1.88 -7.03 -2.41
N LEU A 57 -1.78 -5.92 -3.13
CA LEU A 57 -2.68 -4.78 -3.02
C LEU A 57 -3.22 -4.47 -4.42
N SER A 58 -4.53 -4.40 -4.54
CA SER A 58 -5.22 -3.81 -5.69
C SER A 58 -6.03 -2.62 -5.19
N ILE A 59 -5.90 -1.48 -5.84
CA ILE A 59 -6.55 -0.23 -5.44
C ILE A 59 -7.22 0.39 -6.65
N THR A 60 -8.52 0.66 -6.53
CA THR A 60 -9.30 1.36 -7.54
C THR A 60 -9.37 2.82 -7.17
N VAL A 61 -8.95 3.68 -8.09
CA VAL A 61 -8.87 5.12 -7.94
C VAL A 61 -9.79 5.77 -8.96
N GLN A 62 -10.57 6.75 -8.52
CA GLN A 62 -11.34 7.63 -9.38
C GLN A 62 -10.54 8.92 -9.62
N PRO A 63 -9.99 9.12 -10.83
CA PRO A 63 -9.27 10.34 -11.15
C PRO A 63 -10.23 11.50 -11.40
N SER A 64 -9.83 12.70 -10.97
CA SER A 64 -10.55 13.94 -11.23
C SER A 64 -9.59 15.11 -11.42
N ILE A 65 -10.08 16.18 -12.04
CA ILE A 65 -9.29 17.41 -12.23
C ILE A 65 -9.82 18.48 -11.32
N VAL A 66 -8.95 19.00 -10.44
CA VAL A 66 -9.27 20.08 -9.51
C VAL A 66 -8.17 21.13 -9.57
N ASN A 67 -8.54 22.38 -9.86
CA ASN A 67 -7.62 23.52 -9.91
C ASN A 67 -6.37 23.32 -10.79
N GLY A 68 -6.51 22.59 -11.91
CA GLY A 68 -5.39 22.30 -12.81
C GLY A 68 -4.51 21.13 -12.38
N ASN A 69 -4.87 20.40 -11.32
CA ASN A 69 -4.19 19.17 -10.90
C ASN A 69 -5.04 17.95 -11.24
N LEU A 70 -4.40 16.89 -11.73
CA LEU A 70 -4.96 15.55 -11.76
C LEU A 70 -4.82 14.95 -10.36
N ILE A 71 -5.94 14.78 -9.66
CA ILE A 71 -5.99 14.15 -8.34
C ILE A 71 -6.70 12.79 -8.46
N GLY A 72 -6.54 11.95 -7.45
CA GLY A 72 -7.29 10.71 -7.32
C GLY A 72 -8.06 10.65 -6.01
N SER A 73 -9.16 9.91 -5.99
CA SER A 73 -9.81 9.45 -4.77
C SER A 73 -9.87 7.93 -4.77
N LEU A 74 -9.46 7.31 -3.67
CA LEU A 74 -9.61 5.88 -3.51
C LEU A 74 -11.10 5.52 -3.49
N ALA A 75 -11.51 4.62 -4.39
CA ALA A 75 -12.88 4.14 -4.52
C ALA A 75 -13.05 2.76 -3.86
N ASP A 76 -12.07 1.88 -4.06
CA ASP A 76 -12.06 0.53 -3.48
C ASP A 76 -10.62 0.01 -3.32
N TYR A 77 -10.43 -0.99 -2.47
CA TYR A 77 -9.16 -1.68 -2.31
C TYR A 77 -9.36 -3.15 -1.92
N ILE A 78 -8.51 -4.00 -2.50
CA ILE A 78 -8.39 -5.40 -2.14
C ILE A 78 -6.98 -5.62 -1.64
N PHE A 79 -6.87 -6.26 -0.49
CA PHE A 79 -5.60 -6.55 0.13
C PHE A 79 -5.57 -8.01 0.60
N ASN A 80 -4.51 -8.71 0.21
CA ASN A 80 -4.27 -10.10 0.63
C ASN A 80 -2.87 -10.26 1.21
N VAL A 81 -2.76 -11.14 2.21
CA VAL A 81 -1.50 -11.56 2.83
C VAL A 81 -1.45 -13.06 2.77
N ASP A 82 -0.31 -13.58 2.35
CA ASP A 82 0.00 -14.99 2.45
C ASP A 82 1.26 -15.15 3.29
N VAL A 83 1.16 -15.92 4.38
CA VAL A 83 2.30 -16.24 5.23
C VAL A 83 3.12 -17.33 4.55
N ILE A 84 4.36 -17.03 4.18
CA ILE A 84 5.28 -17.99 3.55
C ILE A 84 5.97 -18.84 4.62
N ARG A 85 6.42 -18.20 5.70
CA ARG A 85 7.16 -18.85 6.78
C ARG A 85 6.94 -18.12 8.09
N SER A 86 6.70 -18.87 9.17
CA SER A 86 6.71 -18.37 10.54
C SER A 86 7.59 -19.26 11.40
N ASP A 87 8.61 -18.67 12.02
CA ASP A 87 9.45 -19.32 13.05
C ASP A 87 8.90 -19.06 14.46
N ILE A 88 7.78 -18.33 14.56
CA ILE A 88 7.06 -18.12 15.81
C ILE A 88 6.02 -19.24 15.94
N SER A 89 6.28 -20.18 16.85
CA SER A 89 5.29 -21.17 17.25
C SER A 89 4.09 -20.44 17.86
N GLU A 90 2.88 -20.73 17.37
CA GLU A 90 1.59 -20.18 17.84
C GLU A 90 1.19 -18.78 17.31
N ILE A 91 1.68 -18.34 16.15
CA ILE A 91 0.97 -17.26 15.46
C ILE A 91 -0.37 -17.80 14.95
N ASN A 92 -1.46 -17.33 15.56
CA ASN A 92 -2.79 -17.46 14.99
C ASN A 92 -2.88 -16.57 13.75
N GLU A 93 -3.06 -17.19 12.58
CA GLU A 93 -3.20 -16.49 11.30
C GLU A 93 -4.33 -15.45 11.33
N GLN A 94 -5.40 -15.68 12.11
CA GLN A 94 -6.50 -14.73 12.25
C GLN A 94 -6.06 -13.44 12.95
N ASP A 95 -5.25 -13.55 14.01
CA ASP A 95 -4.77 -12.39 14.76
C ASP A 95 -3.75 -11.59 13.94
N LEU A 96 -2.88 -12.29 13.21
CA LEU A 96 -1.94 -11.65 12.28
C LEU A 96 -2.68 -10.92 11.16
N ASN A 97 -3.67 -11.56 10.54
CA ASN A 97 -4.49 -10.95 9.49
C ASN A 97 -5.24 -9.72 10.00
N LYS A 98 -5.75 -9.76 11.24
CA LYS A 98 -6.41 -8.61 11.86
C LYS A 98 -5.44 -7.45 12.06
N LEU A 99 -4.26 -7.71 12.62
CA LEU A 99 -3.25 -6.69 12.88
C LEU A 99 -2.74 -6.05 11.58
N ILE A 100 -2.55 -6.85 10.52
CA ILE A 100 -2.16 -6.32 9.21
C ILE A 100 -3.28 -5.47 8.61
N ARG A 101 -4.54 -5.91 8.68
CA ARG A 101 -5.70 -5.11 8.23
C ARG A 101 -5.78 -3.77 8.96
N GLU A 102 -5.62 -3.77 10.29
CA GLU A 102 -5.59 -2.53 11.07
C GLU A 102 -4.45 -1.59 10.64
N ALA A 103 -3.25 -2.12 10.39
CA ALA A 103 -2.14 -1.31 9.89
C ALA A 103 -2.43 -0.68 8.52
N ILE A 104 -3.13 -1.40 7.63
CA ILE A 104 -3.51 -0.88 6.31
C ILE A 104 -4.53 0.23 6.45
N ASP A 105 -5.59 -0.02 7.20
CA ASP A 105 -6.70 0.91 7.35
C ASP A 105 -6.25 2.20 8.05
N GLN A 106 -5.29 2.10 8.99
CA GLN A 106 -4.83 3.25 9.79
C GLN A 106 -3.60 3.96 9.21
N VAL A 107 -2.76 3.30 8.42
CA VAL A 107 -1.49 3.87 7.94
C VAL A 107 -1.41 3.91 6.42
N VAL A 108 -1.64 2.78 5.76
CA VAL A 108 -1.45 2.66 4.31
C VAL A 108 -2.52 3.43 3.54
N ILE A 109 -3.80 3.19 3.83
CA ILE A 109 -4.92 3.82 3.13
C ILE A 109 -4.94 5.35 3.34
N PRO A 110 -4.74 5.88 4.56
CA PRO A 110 -4.63 7.33 4.75
C PRO A 110 -3.44 7.92 3.99
N GLY A 111 -2.29 7.25 3.99
CA GLY A 111 -1.11 7.69 3.22
C GLY A 111 -1.36 7.73 1.71
N LEU A 112 -2.01 6.71 1.16
CA LEU A 112 -2.41 6.68 -0.25
C LEU A 112 -3.41 7.78 -0.58
N ASN A 113 -4.40 8.03 0.28
CA ASN A 113 -5.34 9.12 0.09
C ASN A 113 -4.67 10.49 0.11
N GLU A 114 -3.70 10.71 0.99
CA GLU A 114 -2.91 11.94 1.00
C GLU A 114 -2.09 12.08 -0.29
N PHE A 115 -1.47 10.99 -0.74
CA PHE A 115 -0.71 10.95 -1.99
C PHE A 115 -1.60 11.30 -3.20
N PHE A 116 -2.76 10.68 -3.34
CA PHE A 116 -3.68 10.97 -4.45
C PHE A 116 -4.29 12.37 -4.40
N LYS A 117 -4.48 12.93 -3.20
CA LYS A 117 -4.94 14.32 -3.02
C LYS A 117 -3.89 15.36 -3.41
N LYS A 118 -2.60 15.07 -3.20
CA LYS A 118 -1.51 15.94 -3.69
C LYS A 118 -1.58 16.09 -5.21
N GLY A 119 -1.89 14.99 -5.90
CA GLY A 119 -2.08 14.96 -7.34
C GLY A 119 -0.84 15.35 -8.12
N ILE A 120 -1.02 15.53 -9.43
CA ILE A 120 0.02 15.94 -10.37
C ILE A 120 -0.48 17.15 -11.15
N ALA A 121 0.34 18.20 -11.22
CA ALA A 121 0.00 19.39 -11.99
C ALA A 121 -0.12 19.05 -13.48
N LEU A 122 -1.24 19.45 -14.09
CA LEU A 122 -1.40 19.35 -15.53
C LEU A 122 -0.53 20.43 -16.20
N PRO A 123 -0.10 20.20 -17.45
CA PRO A 123 0.65 21.18 -18.23
C PRO A 123 -0.28 22.30 -18.73
N VAL A 124 -0.87 23.06 -17.80
CA VAL A 124 -1.65 24.27 -18.08
C VAL A 124 -0.76 25.49 -17.91
N THR A 125 -0.74 26.36 -18.91
CA THR A 125 -0.05 27.65 -18.79
C THR A 125 -0.87 28.55 -17.85
N GLY A 126 -0.21 29.30 -16.98
CA GLY A 126 -0.84 30.08 -15.89
C GLY A 126 -1.83 31.17 -16.30
N ILE A 127 -2.11 31.28 -17.60
CA ILE A 127 -3.07 32.19 -18.21
C ILE A 127 -4.47 31.55 -18.30
N PHE A 128 -4.56 30.22 -18.22
CA PHE A 128 -5.82 29.47 -18.36
C PHE A 128 -6.23 28.76 -17.06
N ARG A 129 -7.53 28.73 -16.81
CA ARG A 129 -8.15 27.95 -15.72
C ARG A 129 -9.10 26.93 -16.30
N LEU A 130 -9.04 25.70 -15.79
CA LEU A 130 -9.92 24.63 -16.21
C LEU A 130 -11.21 24.66 -15.37
N TYR A 131 -12.37 24.67 -16.03
CA TYR A 131 -13.69 24.60 -15.41
C TYR A 131 -14.54 23.53 -16.09
N ASN A 132 -15.45 22.89 -15.33
CA ASN A 132 -16.33 21.83 -15.83
C ASN A 132 -15.58 20.71 -16.58
N THR A 133 -14.42 20.33 -16.06
CA THR A 133 -13.56 19.32 -16.64
C THR A 133 -14.23 17.96 -16.62
N LYS A 134 -14.21 17.27 -17.76
CA LYS A 134 -14.59 15.86 -17.88
C LYS A 134 -13.35 15.05 -18.23
N LEU A 135 -13.08 14.02 -17.45
CA LEU A 135 -12.02 13.07 -17.74
C LEU A 135 -12.66 11.81 -18.32
N ASN A 136 -12.31 11.50 -19.57
CA ASN A 136 -12.73 10.27 -20.23
C ASN A 136 -11.51 9.36 -20.32
N LEU A 137 -11.48 8.31 -19.51
CA LEU A 137 -10.47 7.26 -19.64
C LEU A 137 -10.86 6.36 -20.80
N LEU A 138 -9.99 6.29 -21.81
CA LEU A 138 -10.17 5.45 -22.97
C LEU A 138 -9.28 4.21 -22.80
N THR A 139 -9.88 3.05 -23.01
CA THR A 139 -9.25 1.71 -22.96
C THR A 139 -8.84 1.26 -24.35
#